data_AF-A0A6V6YPG1-F1
#
_entry.id   AF-A0A6V6YPG1-F1
#
_cell.length_a   1.000
_cell.length_b   1.000
_cell.length_c   1.000
_cell.angle_alpha   90.00
_cell.angle_beta   90.00
_cell.angle_gamma   90.00
#
_symmetry.space_group_name_H-M   'P 1'
#
loop_
_entity.id
_entity.type
_entity.pdbx_description
1 polymer ?
#
loop_
_entity_poly.entity_id
_entity_poly.type
_entity_poly.pdbx_seq_one_letter_code
_entity_poly.pdbx_strand_id
1 'polypeptide(L)'
;MIKEEVGLQSKNDQWKMIIAIIIVGLLLYLIGNNQYDDYSKSFKGETIGLLTRLKSNDEHGYTLQYYFYTDKKIRSVVFVKKYDNEDFNKFFKVKYDLNNPQENNIVLEEELEPDSISLVKAGFTKTKYYIYDAGVTCKYIEKSKWK
;
A
#
# COMPACT_ATOMS: atom_id res chain seq x y z
N MET A 1 -16.35 34.94 56.80
CA MET A 1 -15.10 34.91 56.00
C MET A 1 -14.75 33.48 55.51
N ILE A 2 -15.73 32.61 55.23
CA ILE A 2 -15.48 31.18 54.87
C ILE A 2 -16.02 30.85 53.45
N LYS A 3 -16.97 31.63 52.94
CA LYS A 3 -17.63 31.37 51.64
C LYS A 3 -16.75 31.66 50.41
N GLU A 4 -15.81 32.59 50.51
CA GLU A 4 -14.91 32.94 49.39
C GLU A 4 -13.82 31.90 49.14
N GLU A 5 -13.26 31.29 50.19
CA GLU A 5 -12.19 30.28 50.05
C GLU A 5 -12.69 28.99 49.38
N VAL A 6 -13.91 28.54 49.70
CA VAL A 6 -14.50 27.34 49.09
C VAL A 6 -14.81 27.54 47.60
N GLY A 7 -15.23 28.75 47.20
CA GLY A 7 -15.47 29.10 45.80
C GLY A 7 -14.20 29.18 44.96
N LEU A 8 -13.11 29.71 45.54
CA LEU A 8 -11.80 29.77 44.90
C LEU A 8 -11.18 28.38 44.71
N GLN A 9 -11.34 27.48 45.69
CA GLN A 9 -10.83 26.12 45.63
C GLN A 9 -11.54 25.27 44.56
N SER A 10 -12.88 25.35 44.51
CA SER A 10 -13.71 24.72 43.48
C SER A 10 -13.34 25.16 42.06
N LYS A 11 -13.14 26.47 41.85
CA LYS A 11 -12.76 27.04 40.56
C LYS A 11 -11.35 26.60 40.13
N ASN A 12 -10.40 26.52 41.06
CA ASN A 12 -9.06 26.01 40.80
C ASN A 12 -9.06 24.54 40.37
N ASP A 13 -9.90 23.71 40.97
CA ASP A 13 -9.99 22.29 40.63
C ASP A 13 -10.69 22.06 39.28
N GLN A 14 -11.64 22.91 38.90
CA GLN A 14 -12.21 22.92 37.55
C GLN A 14 -11.17 23.29 36.49
N TRP A 15 -10.32 24.30 36.75
CA TRP A 15 -9.24 24.67 35.83
C TRP A 15 -8.19 23.58 35.66
N LYS A 16 -7.82 22.88 36.74
CA LYS A 16 -6.93 21.71 36.67
C LYS A 16 -7.53 20.59 35.83
N MET A 17 -8.83 20.34 35.96
CA MET A 17 -9.53 19.31 35.17
C MET A 17 -9.54 19.66 33.67
N ILE A 18 -9.80 20.92 33.32
CA ILE A 18 -9.76 21.40 31.93
C ILE A 18 -8.35 21.24 31.35
N ILE A 19 -7.32 21.62 32.10
CA ILE A 19 -5.91 21.47 31.68
C ILE A 19 -5.57 19.98 31.47
N ALA A 20 -6.02 19.09 32.35
CA ALA A 20 -5.79 17.65 32.21
C ALA A 20 -6.42 17.08 30.93
N ILE A 21 -7.65 17.50 30.59
CA ILE A 21 -8.34 17.07 29.36
C ILE A 21 -7.58 17.56 28.12
N ILE A 22 -7.10 18.80 28.13
CA ILE A 22 -6.31 19.36 27.02
C ILE A 22 -5.00 18.59 26.85
N ILE A 23 -4.30 18.26 27.95
CA ILE A 23 -3.06 17.48 27.91
C ILE A 23 -3.31 16.08 27.36
N VAL A 24 -4.36 15.39 27.81
CA VAL A 24 -4.72 14.06 27.29
C VAL A 24 -5.09 14.13 25.81
N GLY A 25 -5.84 15.16 25.39
CA GLY A 25 -6.15 15.38 23.98
C GLY A 25 -4.92 15.61 23.11
N LEU A 26 -3.96 16.42 23.60
CA LEU A 26 -2.67 16.64 22.93
C LEU A 26 -1.83 15.36 22.84
N LEU A 27 -1.79 14.55 23.91
CA LEU A 27 -1.09 13.27 23.91
C LEU A 27 -1.69 12.29 22.90
N LEU A 28 -3.02 12.18 22.84
CA LEU A 28 -3.71 11.35 21.86
C LEU A 28 -3.47 11.84 20.42
N TYR A 29 -3.46 13.15 20.20
CA TYR A 29 -3.15 13.76 18.91
C TYR A 29 -1.72 13.45 18.44
N LEU A 30 -0.72 13.57 19.33
CA LEU A 30 0.67 13.26 19.01
C LEU A 30 0.90 11.78 18.69
N ILE A 31 0.25 10.88 19.42
CA ILE A 31 0.33 9.42 19.17
C ILE A 31 -0.29 9.08 17.80
N GLY A 32 -1.43 9.70 17.46
CA GLY A 32 -2.11 9.46 16.18
C GLY A 32 -1.33 10.00 14.97
N ASN A 33 -0.67 11.16 15.10
CA ASN A 33 0.04 11.79 13.99
C ASN A 33 1.40 11.10 13.69
N ASN A 34 2.06 10.53 14.70
CA ASN A 34 3.35 9.86 14.50
C ASN A 34 3.26 8.56 13.70
N GLN A 35 2.12 7.88 13.68
CA GLN A 35 1.98 6.60 12.97
C GLN A 35 1.89 6.75 11.44
N TYR A 36 1.42 7.90 10.94
CA TYR A 36 1.24 8.10 9.50
C TYR A 36 2.53 8.50 8.78
N ASP A 37 3.39 9.29 9.42
CA ASP A 37 4.62 9.77 8.80
C ASP A 37 5.75 8.72 8.76
N ASP A 38 5.76 7.79 9.71
CA ASP A 38 6.85 6.82 9.86
C ASP A 38 6.81 5.72 8.79
N TYR A 39 5.63 5.36 8.30
CA TYR A 39 5.46 4.30 7.29
C TYR A 39 6.18 4.64 5.98
N SER A 40 6.32 5.92 5.64
CA SER A 40 7.01 6.35 4.41
C SER A 40 8.54 6.31 4.53
N LYS A 41 9.08 6.35 5.75
CA LYS A 41 10.51 6.52 6.03
C LYS A 41 11.28 5.21 6.16
N SER A 42 10.60 4.07 6.34
CA SER A 42 11.26 2.76 6.47
C SER A 42 11.67 2.16 5.12
N PHE A 43 11.11 2.62 4.00
CA PHE A 43 11.38 2.06 2.69
C PHE A 43 12.80 2.37 2.20
N LYS A 44 13.49 1.34 1.71
CA LYS A 44 14.88 1.44 1.22
C LYS A 44 14.97 1.69 -0.27
N GLY A 45 13.90 1.47 -1.01
CA GLY A 45 13.89 1.68 -2.44
C GLY A 45 12.51 1.67 -3.06
N GLU A 46 12.47 2.11 -4.31
CA GLU A 46 11.29 2.13 -5.16
C GLU A 46 11.57 1.36 -6.45
N THR A 47 10.57 0.65 -6.99
CA THR A 47 10.67 -0.09 -8.25
C THR A 47 9.29 -0.25 -8.89
N ILE A 48 9.24 -0.93 -10.02
CA ILE A 48 8.01 -1.26 -10.74
C ILE A 48 7.55 -2.66 -10.31
N GLY A 49 6.29 -2.76 -9.88
CA GLY A 49 5.62 -4.03 -9.61
C GLY A 49 4.57 -4.34 -10.67
N LEU A 50 4.38 -5.61 -10.98
CA LEU A 50 3.29 -6.10 -11.81
C LEU A 50 2.25 -6.80 -10.95
N LEU A 51 1.00 -6.33 -11.01
CA LEU A 51 -0.12 -6.97 -10.36
C LEU A 51 -0.62 -8.17 -11.19
N THR A 52 -0.65 -9.36 -10.61
CA THR A 52 -0.80 -10.61 -11.39
C THR A 52 -1.85 -11.59 -10.91
N ARG A 53 -2.36 -11.42 -9.69
CA ARG A 53 -3.46 -12.24 -9.23
C ARG A 53 -4.35 -11.46 -8.28
N LEU A 54 -5.64 -11.52 -8.56
CA LEU A 54 -6.71 -11.16 -7.66
C LEU A 54 -7.23 -12.44 -7.01
N LYS A 55 -7.34 -12.45 -5.69
CA LYS A 55 -8.16 -13.44 -4.99
C LYS A 55 -9.22 -12.69 -4.20
N SER A 56 -10.48 -12.88 -4.58
CA SER A 56 -11.61 -12.42 -3.77
C SER A 56 -11.61 -13.19 -2.45
N ASN A 57 -11.69 -12.47 -1.33
CA ASN A 57 -11.96 -13.04 -0.02
C ASN A 57 -13.30 -12.45 0.47
N ASP A 58 -14.41 -12.95 -0.08
CA ASP A 58 -15.80 -12.70 0.33
C ASP A 58 -16.03 -11.37 1.09
N GLU A 59 -16.62 -11.39 2.28
CA GLU A 59 -17.10 -10.19 3.02
C GLU A 59 -16.00 -9.23 3.51
N HIS A 60 -14.71 -9.53 3.26
CA HIS A 60 -13.58 -8.79 3.85
C HIS A 60 -12.67 -8.10 2.82
N GLY A 61 -12.97 -8.24 1.52
CA GLY A 61 -12.28 -7.54 0.45
C GLY A 61 -11.42 -8.46 -0.43
N TYR A 62 -10.33 -7.93 -0.96
CA TYR A 62 -9.52 -8.58 -1.98
C TYR A 62 -8.08 -8.74 -1.52
N THR A 63 -7.54 -9.93 -1.80
CA THR A 63 -6.11 -10.21 -1.68
C THR A 63 -5.47 -10.05 -3.04
N LEU A 64 -4.65 -9.01 -3.18
CA LEU A 64 -3.92 -8.70 -4.39
C LEU A 64 -2.51 -9.25 -4.29
N GLN A 65 -2.05 -9.82 -5.39
CA GLN A 65 -0.72 -10.38 -5.48
C GLN A 65 0.04 -9.76 -6.63
N TYR A 66 1.19 -9.23 -6.29
CA TYR A 66 2.09 -8.57 -7.21
C TYR A 66 3.51 -9.16 -7.07
N TYR A 67 4.34 -8.86 -8.04
CA TYR A 67 5.77 -9.13 -7.94
C TYR A 67 6.58 -8.00 -8.54
N PHE A 68 7.83 -7.91 -8.10
CA PHE A 68 8.81 -6.95 -8.58
C PHE A 68 10.21 -7.58 -8.53
N TYR A 69 11.20 -6.87 -9.06
CA TYR A 69 12.60 -7.31 -9.05
C TYR A 69 13.50 -6.23 -8.42
N THR A 70 14.46 -6.70 -7.62
CA THR A 70 15.56 -5.88 -7.09
C THR A 70 16.93 -6.53 -7.37
N ASP A 71 16.93 -7.84 -7.59
CA ASP A 71 18.03 -8.72 -8.06
C ASP A 71 17.45 -10.12 -8.37
N LYS A 72 16.48 -10.51 -7.54
CA LYS A 72 15.63 -11.70 -7.69
C LYS A 72 14.17 -11.29 -7.76
N LYS A 73 13.33 -12.20 -8.25
CA LYS A 73 11.88 -12.02 -8.23
C LYS A 73 11.36 -12.06 -6.79
N ILE A 74 10.66 -11.01 -6.37
CA ILE A 74 10.00 -10.93 -5.06
C ILE A 74 8.50 -10.96 -5.28
N ARG A 75 7.81 -11.85 -4.57
CA ARG A 75 6.35 -11.98 -4.60
C ARG A 75 5.79 -11.47 -3.29
N SER A 76 4.87 -10.52 -3.38
CA SER A 76 4.24 -9.89 -2.22
C SER A 76 2.72 -9.87 -2.39
N VAL A 77 2.04 -9.58 -1.28
CA VAL A 77 0.58 -9.59 -1.19
C VAL A 77 0.14 -8.35 -0.44
N VAL A 78 -0.96 -7.74 -0.88
CA VAL A 78 -1.63 -6.65 -0.16
C VAL A 78 -3.12 -6.95 -0.04
N PHE A 79 -3.72 -6.55 1.07
CA PHE A 79 -5.15 -6.65 1.31
C PHE A 79 -5.81 -5.30 1.07
N VAL A 80 -6.85 -5.26 0.25
CA VAL A 80 -7.59 -4.04 -0.05
C VAL A 80 -9.09 -4.27 0.12
N LYS A 81 -9.81 -3.28 0.64
CA LYS A 81 -11.27 -3.39 0.84
C LYS A 81 -12.06 -3.32 -0.46
N LYS A 82 -11.55 -2.53 -1.42
CA LYS A 82 -12.14 -2.34 -2.75
C LYS A 82 -11.02 -2.48 -3.77
N TYR A 83 -11.35 -3.10 -4.88
CA TYR A 83 -10.44 -3.30 -6.00
C TYR A 83 -11.24 -3.22 -7.29
N ASP A 84 -10.71 -2.51 -8.27
CA ASP A 84 -11.26 -2.52 -9.62
C ASP A 84 -10.64 -3.68 -10.40
N ASN A 85 -11.48 -4.55 -10.97
CA ASN A 85 -11.01 -5.67 -11.78
C ASN A 85 -10.22 -5.21 -13.02
N GLU A 86 -10.42 -3.97 -13.46
CA GLU A 86 -9.67 -3.37 -14.55
C GLU A 86 -8.18 -3.24 -14.24
N ASP A 87 -7.78 -3.29 -12.97
CA ASP A 87 -6.38 -3.08 -12.59
C ASP A 87 -5.45 -4.28 -12.80
N PHE A 88 -6.01 -5.39 -13.28
CA PHE A 88 -5.30 -6.64 -13.47
C PHE A 88 -4.24 -6.56 -14.59
N ASN A 89 -3.05 -7.11 -14.36
CA ASN A 89 -1.90 -7.06 -15.28
C ASN A 89 -1.36 -5.66 -15.59
N LYS A 90 -1.60 -4.69 -14.70
CA LYS A 90 -1.01 -3.36 -14.78
C LYS A 90 0.23 -3.21 -13.91
N PHE A 91 1.01 -2.20 -14.24
CA PHE A 91 2.21 -1.85 -13.50
C PHE A 91 1.93 -0.74 -12.50
N PHE A 92 2.56 -0.83 -11.33
CA PHE A 92 2.39 0.13 -10.25
C PHE A 92 3.73 0.38 -9.58
N LYS A 93 3.83 1.50 -8.86
CA LYS A 93 5.00 1.76 -8.02
C LYS A 93 4.99 0.82 -6.81
N VAL A 94 6.14 0.23 -6.51
CA VAL A 94 6.37 -0.57 -5.31
C VAL A 94 7.44 0.10 -4.47
N LYS A 95 7.14 0.31 -3.19
CA LYS A 95 8.10 0.71 -2.16
C LYS A 95 8.47 -0.54 -1.36
N TYR A 96 9.76 -0.79 -1.18
CA TYR A 96 10.22 -2.03 -0.57
C TYR A 96 11.31 -1.83 0.48
N ASP A 97 11.38 -2.78 1.42
CA ASP A 97 12.53 -3.01 2.29
C ASP A 97 12.93 -4.48 2.21
N LEU A 98 14.14 -4.75 1.70
CA LEU A 98 14.68 -6.10 1.57
C LEU A 98 14.94 -6.78 2.92
N ASN A 99 15.16 -5.99 3.97
CA ASN A 99 15.38 -6.50 5.32
C ASN A 99 14.07 -6.78 6.06
N ASN A 100 12.99 -6.11 5.67
CA ASN A 100 11.65 -6.36 6.19
C ASN A 100 10.61 -6.55 5.07
N PRO A 101 10.58 -7.73 4.41
CA PRO A 101 9.69 -7.97 3.27
C PRO A 101 8.18 -7.84 3.57
N GLN A 102 7.78 -7.84 4.84
CA GLN A 102 6.40 -7.62 5.28
C GLN A 102 5.96 -6.17 5.09
N GLU A 103 6.91 -5.23 5.06
CA GLU A 103 6.60 -3.80 4.87
C GLU A 103 6.41 -3.44 3.40
N ASN A 104 6.82 -4.30 2.46
CA ASN A 104 6.69 -4.06 1.02
C ASN A 104 5.26 -3.63 0.66
N ASN A 105 5.16 -2.50 -0.02
CA ASN A 105 3.88 -1.88 -0.35
C ASN A 105 3.79 -1.54 -1.83
N ILE A 106 2.64 -1.83 -2.43
CA ILE A 106 2.30 -1.44 -3.80
C ILE A 106 1.34 -0.24 -3.72
N VAL A 107 1.64 0.81 -4.48
CA VAL A 107 0.83 2.03 -4.53
C VAL A 107 -0.17 1.87 -5.68
N LEU A 108 -1.42 1.58 -5.34
CA LEU A 108 -2.47 1.24 -6.32
C LEU A 108 -3.18 2.48 -6.87
N GLU A 109 -3.02 3.63 -6.20
CA GLU A 109 -3.58 4.91 -6.63
C GLU A 109 -2.88 5.45 -7.90
N GLU A 110 -1.69 4.96 -8.21
CA GLU A 110 -0.85 5.42 -9.31
C GLU A 110 -0.48 4.26 -10.26
N GLU A 111 -1.35 4.00 -11.24
CA GLU A 111 -0.99 3.15 -12.39
C GLU A 111 0.20 3.75 -13.15
N LEU A 112 1.14 2.88 -13.52
CA LEU A 112 2.27 3.22 -14.37
C LEU A 112 2.08 2.64 -15.77
N GLU A 113 2.41 3.44 -16.78
CA GLU A 113 2.57 2.99 -18.18
C GLU A 113 4.05 3.03 -18.59
N PRO A 114 4.92 2.19 -18.00
CA PRO A 114 6.35 2.24 -18.26
C PRO A 114 6.65 1.78 -19.70
N ASP A 115 7.60 2.46 -20.34
CA ASP A 115 8.14 2.02 -21.62
C ASP A 115 8.90 0.67 -21.47
N SER A 116 9.18 0.03 -22.61
CA SER A 116 9.84 -1.28 -22.61
C SER A 116 11.27 -1.26 -22.03
N ILE A 117 12.00 -0.15 -22.14
CA ILE A 117 13.36 0.00 -21.59
C ILE A 117 13.28 0.11 -20.07
N SER A 118 12.33 0.90 -19.57
CA SER A 118 12.06 1.05 -18.13
C SER A 118 11.68 -0.29 -17.49
N LEU A 119 10.86 -1.09 -18.16
CA LEU A 119 10.52 -2.44 -17.70
C LEU A 119 11.72 -3.39 -17.66
N VAL A 120 12.57 -3.37 -18.69
CA VAL A 120 13.79 -4.20 -18.73
C VAL A 120 14.78 -3.76 -17.64
N LYS A 121 14.95 -2.46 -17.43
CA LYS A 121 15.77 -1.93 -16.31
C LYS A 121 15.24 -2.34 -14.96
N ALA A 122 13.92 -2.42 -14.80
CA ALA A 122 13.25 -2.94 -13.61
C ALA A 122 13.27 -4.47 -13.50
N GLY A 123 13.97 -5.18 -14.39
CA GLY A 123 14.18 -6.63 -14.33
C GLY A 123 13.10 -7.48 -15.04
N PHE A 124 12.12 -6.85 -15.70
CA PHE A 124 11.10 -7.58 -16.44
C PHE A 124 11.60 -8.06 -17.79
N THR A 125 11.07 -9.20 -18.21
CA THR A 125 11.38 -9.80 -19.51
C THR A 125 10.11 -10.00 -20.31
N LYS A 126 10.19 -9.80 -21.63
CA LYS A 126 9.05 -10.04 -22.52
C LYS A 126 9.08 -11.48 -23.01
N THR A 127 8.10 -12.27 -22.61
CA THR A 127 7.99 -13.69 -22.98
C THR A 127 6.95 -13.86 -24.08
N LYS A 128 7.28 -14.66 -25.11
CA LYS A 128 6.35 -15.07 -26.16
C LYS A 128 5.52 -16.28 -25.71
N TYR A 129 4.27 -16.33 -26.13
CA TYR A 129 3.39 -17.47 -25.94
C TYR A 129 2.47 -17.63 -27.15
N TYR A 130 1.88 -18.81 -27.32
CA TYR A 130 1.06 -19.12 -28.48
C TYR A 130 -0.34 -19.53 -28.04
N ILE A 131 -1.37 -18.99 -28.69
CA ILE A 131 -2.76 -19.41 -28.51
C ILE A 131 -3.21 -20.10 -29.79
N TYR A 132 -3.77 -21.31 -29.67
CA TYR A 132 -4.38 -21.98 -30.81
C TYR A 132 -5.74 -21.36 -31.13
N ASP A 133 -5.88 -20.81 -32.34
CA ASP A 133 -7.14 -20.30 -32.84
C ASP A 133 -7.85 -21.37 -33.68
N ALA A 134 -8.72 -22.13 -33.00
CA ALA A 134 -9.51 -23.19 -33.61
C ALA A 134 -10.70 -22.67 -34.45
N GLY A 135 -11.05 -21.38 -34.32
CA GLY A 135 -12.29 -20.83 -34.86
C GLY A 135 -12.14 -20.15 -36.21
N VAL A 136 -10.97 -19.58 -36.51
CA VAL A 136 -10.77 -18.78 -37.74
C VAL A 136 -9.61 -19.30 -38.57
N THR A 137 -8.43 -19.47 -37.98
CA THR A 137 -7.20 -19.74 -38.73
C THR A 137 -6.68 -21.16 -38.63
N CYS A 138 -7.15 -21.96 -37.65
CA CYS A 138 -6.62 -23.29 -37.30
C CYS A 138 -5.10 -23.27 -37.09
N LYS A 139 -4.57 -22.18 -36.53
CA LYS A 139 -3.14 -21.93 -36.35
C LYS A 139 -2.83 -21.40 -34.96
N TYR A 140 -1.58 -21.54 -34.56
CA TYR A 140 -1.04 -20.90 -33.37
C TYR A 140 -0.75 -19.43 -33.65
N ILE A 141 -1.38 -18.55 -32.89
CA ILE A 141 -1.17 -17.10 -32.93
C ILE A 141 -0.15 -16.75 -31.85
N GLU A 142 0.96 -16.15 -32.27
CA GLU A 142 1.98 -15.62 -31.35
C GLU A 142 1.43 -14.39 -30.61
N LYS A 143 1.60 -14.39 -29.30
CA LYS A 143 1.36 -13.27 -28.41
C LYS A 143 2.57 -13.06 -27.50
N SER A 144 2.62 -11.92 -26.83
CA SER A 144 3.68 -11.63 -25.86
C SER A 144 3.12 -11.03 -24.58
N LYS A 145 3.81 -11.24 -23.47
CA LYS A 145 3.49 -10.63 -22.17
C LYS A 145 4.75 -10.35 -21.37
N TRP A 146 4.67 -9.40 -20.46
CA TRP A 146 5.75 -9.13 -19.50
C TRP A 146 5.73 -10.18 -18.38
N LYS A 147 6.93 -10.58 -17.94
CA LYS A 147 7.14 -11.53 -16.86
C LYS A 147 8.30 -11.10 -15.97
#